data_AF-A0A924IFF3-F1
#
_entry.id   AF-A0A924IFF3-F1
#
_cell.length_a   1.000
_cell.length_b   1.000
_cell.length_c   1.000
_cell.angle_alpha   90.00
_cell.angle_beta   90.00
_cell.angle_gamma   90.00
#
_symmetry.space_group_name_H-M   'P 1'
#
loop_
_entity.id
_entity.type
_entity.pdbx_description
1 polymer ?
#
loop_
_entity_poly.entity_id
_entity_poly.type
_entity_poly.pdbx_seq_one_letter_code
_entity_poly.pdbx_strand_id
1 'polypeptide(L)'
;MIEKSTVREQYAAMPDSELLTFAQEERYKLTAGGLAVLKEEFIRRKLDPVIFEQSDAVPDLLQKVHVSTTDNADHFTAHNWSYALEQKEKGNSNAFIIGGLLENGLEEADAQLLLGQMEQRCKQRLKQAEQDKLTGGVIFISGIAVNFLPYSPTANRLAYIIAWTAIIFGALLLIKGLFNRSRFKKILKHIESEKHH
;
A
#
# COMPACT_ATOMS: atom_id res chain seq x y z
N MET A 1 -19.60 10.57 -14.20
CA MET A 1 -18.13 10.74 -14.14
C MET A 1 -17.87 12.17 -14.60
N ILE A 2 -17.46 13.07 -13.70
CA ILE A 2 -17.24 14.48 -14.09
C ILE A 2 -15.94 14.52 -14.89
N GLU A 3 -15.99 15.01 -16.13
CA GLU A 3 -14.79 15.10 -16.98
C GLU A 3 -13.79 16.10 -16.39
N LYS A 4 -12.50 15.71 -16.39
CA LYS A 4 -11.40 16.54 -15.86
C LYS A 4 -11.31 17.92 -16.54
N SER A 5 -11.76 18.02 -17.79
CA SER A 5 -11.84 19.26 -18.57
C SER A 5 -12.82 20.26 -17.94
N THR A 6 -14.01 19.81 -17.53
CA THR A 6 -15.04 20.65 -16.93
C THR A 6 -14.59 21.23 -15.58
N VAL A 7 -13.89 20.42 -14.77
CA VAL A 7 -13.36 20.84 -13.47
C VAL A 7 -12.26 21.91 -13.62
N ARG A 8 -11.39 21.75 -14.63
CA ARG A 8 -10.34 22.72 -14.93
C ARG A 8 -10.92 24.07 -15.36
N GLU A 9 -11.94 24.06 -16.21
CA GLU A 9 -12.59 25.27 -16.70
C GLU A 9 -13.31 26.03 -15.57
N GLN A 10 -13.95 25.30 -14.65
CA GLN A 10 -14.57 25.89 -13.46
C GLN A 10 -13.54 26.56 -12.54
N TYR A 11 -12.40 25.92 -12.27
CA TYR A 11 -11.34 26.52 -11.45
C TYR A 11 -10.61 27.65 -12.19
N ALA A 12 -10.56 27.62 -13.53
CA ALA A 12 -10.01 28.71 -14.33
C ALA A 12 -10.91 29.96 -14.34
N ALA A 13 -12.23 29.80 -14.22
CA ALA A 13 -13.19 30.91 -14.17
C ALA A 13 -13.35 31.53 -12.77
N MET A 14 -12.93 30.83 -11.71
CA MET A 14 -13.08 31.26 -10.33
C MET A 14 -12.09 32.39 -9.95
N PRO A 15 -12.51 33.42 -9.20
CA PRO A 15 -11.61 34.44 -8.67
C PRO A 15 -10.72 33.89 -7.56
N ASP A 16 -9.52 34.46 -7.41
CA ASP A 16 -8.48 33.94 -6.51
C ASP A 16 -8.94 33.83 -5.04
N SER A 17 -9.78 34.77 -4.57
CA SER A 17 -10.34 34.74 -3.23
C SER A 17 -11.24 33.53 -2.98
N GLU A 18 -12.06 33.17 -3.97
CA GLU A 18 -12.98 32.04 -3.89
C GLU A 18 -12.23 30.71 -4.03
N LEU A 19 -11.20 30.68 -4.87
CA LEU A 19 -10.30 29.54 -5.05
C LEU A 19 -9.53 29.21 -3.76
N LEU A 20 -9.11 30.23 -3.01
CA LEU A 20 -8.47 30.10 -1.70
C LEU A 20 -9.41 29.52 -0.65
N THR A 21 -10.63 30.07 -0.53
CA THR A 21 -11.65 29.55 0.41
C THR A 21 -12.03 28.12 0.06
N PHE A 22 -12.24 27.83 -1.22
CA PHE A 22 -12.54 26.48 -1.71
C PHE A 22 -11.42 25.48 -1.37
N ALA A 23 -10.15 25.88 -1.55
CA ALA A 23 -9.01 25.03 -1.19
C ALA A 23 -8.89 24.79 0.33
N GLN A 24 -9.35 25.70 1.18
CA GLN A 24 -9.34 25.52 2.63
C GLN A 24 -10.50 24.66 3.12
N GLU A 25 -11.71 24.89 2.60
CA GLU A 25 -12.94 24.31 3.11
C GLU A 25 -13.40 23.04 2.39
N GLU A 26 -13.08 22.88 1.10
CA GLU A 26 -13.66 21.80 0.29
C GLU A 26 -12.62 20.80 -0.23
N ARG A 27 -11.33 21.02 0.03
CA ARG A 27 -10.24 20.16 -0.46
C ARG A 27 -10.40 18.67 -0.13
N TYR A 28 -10.99 18.34 1.02
CA TYR A 28 -11.18 16.96 1.48
C TYR A 28 -12.36 16.24 0.79
N LYS A 29 -13.24 17.00 0.10
CA LYS A 29 -14.34 16.45 -0.69
C LYS A 29 -13.91 16.15 -2.13
N LEU A 30 -12.73 16.61 -2.55
CA LEU A 30 -12.23 16.42 -3.90
C LEU A 30 -11.67 15.02 -4.11
N THR A 31 -11.90 14.48 -5.30
CA THR A 31 -11.19 13.28 -5.76
C THR A 31 -9.71 13.61 -6.02
N ALA A 32 -8.83 12.61 -5.97
CA ALA A 32 -7.39 12.80 -6.23
C ALA A 32 -7.10 13.53 -7.57
N GLY A 33 -7.93 13.30 -8.59
CA GLY A 33 -7.84 14.01 -9.87
C GLY A 33 -8.25 15.48 -9.79
N GLY A 34 -9.29 15.82 -9.01
CA GLY A 34 -9.71 17.22 -8.80
C GLY A 34 -8.70 18.02 -7.99
N LEU A 35 -8.08 17.38 -6.99
CA LEU A 35 -7.04 18.00 -6.18
C LEU A 35 -5.76 18.31 -6.98
N ALA A 36 -5.38 17.42 -7.92
CA ALA A 36 -4.26 17.67 -8.82
C ALA A 36 -4.52 18.90 -9.73
N VAL A 37 -5.71 19.01 -10.31
CA VAL A 37 -6.10 20.15 -11.15
C VAL A 37 -6.14 21.46 -10.34
N LEU A 38 -6.62 21.41 -9.09
CA LEU A 38 -6.63 22.56 -8.20
C LEU A 38 -5.19 23.02 -7.86
N LYS A 39 -4.28 22.09 -7.55
CA LYS A 39 -2.86 22.40 -7.31
C LYS A 39 -2.20 23.04 -8.53
N GLU A 40 -2.47 22.52 -9.73
CA GLU A 40 -1.96 23.11 -10.98
C GLU A 40 -2.43 24.56 -11.16
N GLU A 41 -3.69 24.87 -10.83
CA GLU A 41 -4.22 26.22 -10.91
C GLU A 41 -3.58 27.20 -9.90
N PHE A 42 -3.31 26.73 -8.68
CA PHE A 42 -2.57 27.52 -7.68
C PHE A 42 -1.16 27.87 -8.16
N ILE A 43 -0.45 26.89 -8.74
CA ILE A 43 0.89 27.09 -9.30
C ILE A 43 0.83 28.07 -10.49
N ARG A 44 -0.16 27.90 -11.39
CA ARG A 44 -0.36 28.76 -12.57
C ARG A 44 -0.58 30.22 -12.17
N ARG A 45 -1.33 30.46 -11.10
CA ARG A 45 -1.68 31.80 -10.61
C ARG A 45 -0.70 32.37 -9.58
N LYS A 46 0.38 31.64 -9.25
CA LYS A 46 1.36 31.99 -8.20
C LYS A 46 0.71 32.23 -6.83
N LEU A 47 -0.35 31.47 -6.52
CA LEU A 47 -1.00 31.46 -5.21
C LEU A 47 -0.21 30.56 -4.25
N ASP A 48 -0.30 30.85 -2.95
CA ASP A 48 0.48 30.17 -1.92
C ASP A 48 0.12 28.66 -1.82
N PRO A 49 1.03 27.74 -2.20
CA PRO A 49 0.76 26.31 -2.17
C PRO A 49 0.86 25.71 -0.75
N VAL A 50 1.32 26.48 0.24
CA VAL A 50 1.48 26.03 1.65
C VAL A 50 0.15 25.56 2.25
N ILE A 51 -0.99 26.03 1.73
CA ILE A 51 -2.32 25.57 2.12
C ILE A 51 -2.48 24.06 1.89
N PHE A 52 -1.77 23.47 0.92
CA PHE A 52 -1.79 22.02 0.67
C PHE A 52 -0.78 21.22 1.51
N GLU A 53 0.12 21.87 2.24
CA GLU A 53 1.14 21.23 3.08
C GLU A 53 0.69 21.08 4.54
N GLN A 54 -0.30 21.85 4.99
CA GLN A 54 -0.83 21.78 6.36
C GLN A 54 -1.88 20.67 6.57
N SER A 55 -1.50 19.42 6.32
CA SER A 55 -2.33 18.28 6.74
C SER A 55 -1.48 17.06 7.10
N ASP A 56 -0.60 17.21 8.09
CA ASP A 56 -0.06 16.09 8.88
C ASP A 56 0.20 16.55 10.32
N ALA A 57 -0.87 16.90 11.04
CA ALA A 57 -0.85 16.97 12.49
C ALA A 57 -1.64 15.78 13.06
N VAL A 58 -1.14 14.57 12.80
CA VAL A 58 -1.46 13.37 13.56
C VAL A 58 -0.24 13.07 14.45
N PRO A 59 -0.42 12.74 15.75
CA PRO A 59 0.69 12.69 16.71
C PRO A 59 1.79 11.70 16.30
N ASP A 60 2.97 12.28 16.16
CA ASP A 60 4.27 11.71 15.85
C ASP A 60 4.79 10.75 16.94
N LEU A 61 4.22 9.54 17.01
CA LEU A 61 4.78 8.46 17.83
C LEU A 61 4.99 7.13 17.10
N LEU A 62 4.82 7.07 15.77
CA LEU A 62 5.12 5.84 15.00
C LEU A 62 5.83 6.05 13.65
N GLN A 63 6.31 7.26 13.33
CA GLN A 63 6.90 7.54 12.02
C GLN A 63 8.36 7.99 12.09
N LYS A 64 9.16 7.32 12.92
CA LYS A 64 10.62 7.52 12.93
C LYS A 64 11.41 6.27 12.56
N VAL A 65 10.95 5.50 11.56
CA VAL A 65 11.81 4.70 10.66
C VAL A 65 11.04 4.42 9.35
N HIS A 66 10.92 5.40 8.46
CA HIS A 66 10.82 5.11 7.02
C HIS A 66 11.59 6.18 6.26
N VAL A 67 12.87 5.90 6.12
CA VAL A 67 13.79 6.63 5.26
C VAL A 67 13.24 6.58 3.84
N SER A 68 13.09 7.77 3.27
CA SER A 68 12.77 8.08 1.88
C SER A 68 13.43 7.11 0.90
N THR A 69 12.61 6.29 0.24
CA THR A 69 12.96 5.57 -1.00
C THR A 69 11.84 5.68 -2.05
N THR A 70 10.99 6.71 -1.91
CA THR A 70 9.69 6.80 -2.59
C THR A 70 9.66 7.62 -3.87
N ASP A 71 10.76 8.23 -4.33
CA ASP A 71 10.69 9.05 -5.57
C ASP A 71 10.88 8.25 -6.88
N ASN A 72 11.41 7.02 -6.83
CA ASN A 72 11.56 6.16 -8.03
C ASN A 72 10.63 4.94 -8.04
N ALA A 73 9.76 4.81 -7.04
CA ALA A 73 8.91 3.64 -6.83
C ALA A 73 7.57 3.70 -7.58
N ASP A 74 7.15 4.90 -8.00
CA ASP A 74 5.82 5.18 -8.55
C ASP A 74 5.74 5.03 -10.08
N HIS A 75 6.85 4.85 -10.78
CA HIS A 75 6.88 4.58 -12.22
C HIS A 75 6.53 3.13 -12.58
N PHE A 76 6.56 2.20 -11.61
CA PHE A 76 6.28 0.79 -11.87
C PHE A 76 4.81 0.44 -11.64
N THR A 77 4.14 -0.07 -12.68
CA THR A 77 2.78 -0.58 -12.54
C THR A 77 2.74 -1.82 -11.64
N ALA A 78 1.60 -2.04 -10.97
CA ALA A 78 1.36 -3.26 -10.19
C ALA A 78 1.52 -4.53 -11.06
N HIS A 79 1.25 -4.41 -12.36
CA HIS A 79 1.41 -5.49 -13.33
C HIS A 79 2.88 -5.91 -13.48
N ASN A 80 3.80 -4.96 -13.70
CA ASN A 80 5.23 -5.24 -13.86
C ASN A 80 5.82 -5.93 -12.62
N TRP A 81 5.41 -5.46 -11.44
CA TRP A 81 5.78 -6.09 -10.17
C TRP A 81 5.23 -7.52 -10.04
N SER A 82 3.96 -7.72 -10.40
CA SER A 82 3.33 -9.05 -10.32
C SER A 82 4.03 -10.06 -11.23
N TYR A 83 4.36 -9.64 -12.46
CA TYR A 83 5.10 -10.45 -13.43
C TYR A 83 6.49 -10.80 -12.89
N ALA A 84 7.28 -9.80 -12.49
CA ALA A 84 8.65 -10.02 -12.03
C ALA A 84 8.69 -10.96 -10.81
N LEU A 85 7.78 -10.78 -9.84
CA LEU A 85 7.68 -11.64 -8.66
C LEU A 85 7.28 -13.07 -9.02
N GLU A 86 6.32 -13.25 -9.93
CA GLU A 86 5.88 -14.58 -10.38
C GLU A 86 7.00 -15.32 -11.12
N GLN A 87 7.69 -14.65 -12.03
CA GLN A 87 8.81 -15.26 -12.76
C GLN A 87 9.96 -15.61 -11.81
N LYS A 88 10.22 -14.76 -10.80
CA LYS A 88 11.23 -15.05 -9.78
C LYS A 88 10.84 -16.22 -8.89
N GLU A 89 9.56 -16.35 -8.54
CA GLU A 89 9.02 -17.48 -7.80
C GLU A 89 9.16 -18.81 -8.56
N LYS A 90 9.08 -18.77 -9.89
CA LYS A 90 9.33 -19.92 -10.79
C LYS A 90 10.82 -20.28 -10.89
N GLY A 91 11.73 -19.41 -10.44
CA GLY A 91 13.17 -19.64 -10.49
C GLY A 91 13.83 -19.19 -11.78
N ASN A 92 13.18 -18.32 -12.55
CA ASN A 92 13.78 -17.76 -13.76
C ASN A 92 14.91 -16.78 -13.42
N SER A 93 15.89 -16.71 -14.33
CA SER A 93 17.05 -15.82 -14.21
C SER A 93 16.66 -14.36 -14.36
N ASN A 94 17.46 -13.45 -13.81
CA ASN A 94 17.24 -12.01 -13.95
C ASN A 94 17.21 -11.57 -15.42
N ALA A 95 18.07 -12.16 -16.27
CA ALA A 95 18.10 -11.87 -17.70
C ALA A 95 16.77 -12.22 -18.39
N PHE A 96 16.17 -13.37 -18.05
CA PHE A 96 14.86 -13.77 -18.58
C PHE A 96 13.75 -12.80 -18.14
N ILE A 97 13.77 -12.39 -16.87
CA ILE A 97 12.77 -11.47 -16.32
C ILE A 97 12.88 -10.08 -16.96
N ILE A 98 14.11 -9.57 -17.17
CA ILE A 98 14.35 -8.31 -17.88
C ILE A 98 13.76 -8.39 -19.29
N GLY A 99 14.04 -9.48 -20.03
CA GLY A 99 13.48 -9.69 -21.37
C GLY A 99 11.94 -9.56 -21.41
N GLY A 100 11.25 -10.23 -20.48
CA GLY A 100 9.80 -10.12 -20.40
C GLY A 100 9.28 -8.77 -19.91
N LEU A 101 10.04 -8.04 -19.10
CA LEU A 101 9.67 -6.66 -18.71
C LEU A 101 9.83 -5.68 -19.87
N LEU A 102 10.85 -5.86 -20.71
CA LEU A 102 11.05 -5.08 -21.94
C LEU A 102 9.90 -5.32 -22.94
N GLU A 103 9.46 -6.56 -23.11
CA GLU A 103 8.30 -6.91 -23.95
C GLU A 103 7.00 -6.24 -23.46
N ASN A 104 6.89 -5.98 -22.15
CA ASN A 104 5.78 -5.25 -21.54
C ASN A 104 5.93 -3.71 -21.64
N GLY A 105 6.94 -3.23 -22.39
CA GLY A 105 7.16 -1.81 -22.63
C GLY A 105 7.91 -1.07 -21.52
N LEU A 106 8.58 -1.80 -20.62
CA LEU A 106 9.47 -1.19 -19.62
C LEU A 106 10.85 -0.94 -20.23
N GLU A 107 11.53 0.15 -19.86
CA GLU A 107 12.90 0.41 -20.30
C GLU A 107 13.89 -0.51 -19.56
N GLU A 108 15.05 -0.80 -20.18
CA GLU A 108 16.05 -1.70 -19.60
C GLU A 108 16.57 -1.21 -18.25
N ALA A 109 16.87 0.09 -18.13
CA ALA A 109 17.32 0.71 -16.89
C ALA A 109 16.28 0.55 -15.77
N ASP A 110 15.00 0.75 -16.10
CA ASP A 110 13.86 0.58 -15.19
C ASP A 110 13.66 -0.88 -14.78
N ALA A 111 13.81 -1.83 -15.72
CA ALA A 111 13.72 -3.25 -15.42
C ALA A 111 14.83 -3.71 -14.46
N GLN A 112 16.06 -3.24 -14.65
CA GLN A 112 17.17 -3.52 -13.73
C GLN A 112 16.93 -2.89 -12.36
N LEU A 113 16.42 -1.65 -12.31
CA LEU A 113 16.06 -0.97 -11.07
C LEU A 113 14.98 -1.73 -10.29
N LEU A 114 13.94 -2.23 -10.98
CA LEU A 114 12.87 -3.04 -10.39
C LEU A 114 13.43 -4.30 -9.74
N LEU A 115 14.31 -5.03 -10.45
CA LEU A 115 14.96 -6.22 -9.90
C LEU A 115 15.85 -5.90 -8.70
N GLY A 116 16.59 -4.80 -8.74
CA GLY A 116 17.43 -4.34 -7.62
C GLY A 116 16.61 -4.05 -6.35
N GLN A 117 15.42 -3.48 -6.51
CA GLN A 117 14.50 -3.20 -5.39
C GLN A 117 13.72 -4.44 -4.91
N MET A 118 13.67 -5.50 -5.71
CA MET A 118 12.84 -6.67 -5.42
C MET A 118 13.24 -7.37 -4.12
N GLU A 119 14.54 -7.51 -3.86
CA GLU A 119 15.03 -8.17 -2.65
C GLU A 119 14.58 -7.42 -1.39
N GLN A 120 14.76 -6.10 -1.36
CA GLN A 120 14.36 -5.27 -0.23
C GLN A 120 12.84 -5.34 -0.01
N ARG A 121 12.05 -5.23 -1.09
CA ARG A 121 10.58 -5.34 -0.99
C ARG A 121 10.15 -6.73 -0.53
N CYS A 122 10.78 -7.80 -1.01
CA CYS A 122 10.49 -9.17 -0.55
C CYS A 122 10.81 -9.34 0.93
N LYS A 123 11.94 -8.79 1.42
CA LYS A 123 12.28 -8.81 2.85
C LYS A 123 11.25 -8.03 3.70
N GLN A 124 10.82 -6.86 3.24
CA GLN A 124 9.78 -6.08 3.91
C GLN A 124 8.44 -6.83 3.95
N ARG A 125 8.00 -7.39 2.81
CA ARG A 125 6.78 -8.19 2.72
C ARG A 125 6.85 -9.47 3.56
N LEU A 126 8.02 -10.10 3.67
CA LEU A 126 8.23 -11.26 4.53
C LEU A 126 8.05 -10.88 6.00
N LYS A 127 8.64 -9.76 6.44
CA LYS A 127 8.43 -9.25 7.81
C LYS A 127 6.96 -8.95 8.08
N GLN A 128 6.27 -8.33 7.13
CA GLN A 128 4.83 -8.07 7.24
C GLN A 128 4.03 -9.37 7.34
N ALA A 129 4.36 -10.39 6.53
CA ALA A 129 3.71 -11.69 6.62
C ALA A 129 3.94 -12.39 7.98
N GLU A 130 5.11 -12.19 8.60
CA GLU A 130 5.38 -12.70 9.95
C GLU A 130 4.59 -11.94 11.02
N GLN A 131 4.43 -10.63 10.88
CA GLN A 131 3.56 -9.81 11.73
C GLN A 131 2.08 -10.19 11.58
N ASP A 132 1.60 -10.39 10.34
CA ASP A 132 0.22 -10.84 10.06
C ASP A 132 -0.05 -12.19 10.73
N LYS A 133 0.90 -13.12 10.65
CA LYS A 133 0.81 -14.41 11.34
C LYS A 133 0.74 -14.25 12.86
N LEU A 134 1.59 -13.42 13.45
CA LEU A 134 1.59 -13.19 14.89
C LEU A 134 0.26 -12.54 15.34
N THR A 135 -0.18 -11.50 14.64
CA THR A 135 -1.41 -10.77 14.92
C THR A 135 -2.63 -11.67 14.77
N GLY A 136 -2.71 -12.43 13.68
CA GLY A 136 -3.78 -13.40 13.46
C GLY A 136 -3.81 -14.47 14.55
N GLY A 137 -2.65 -14.95 14.99
CA GLY A 137 -2.51 -15.91 16.09
C GLY A 137 -3.05 -15.39 17.41
N VAL A 138 -2.70 -14.15 17.76
CA VAL A 138 -3.20 -13.50 18.99
C VAL A 138 -4.71 -13.36 18.93
N ILE A 139 -5.27 -12.84 17.84
CA ILE A 139 -6.72 -12.66 17.67
C ILE A 139 -7.46 -14.00 17.76
N PHE A 140 -6.92 -15.03 17.11
CA PHE A 140 -7.50 -16.38 17.13
C PHE A 140 -7.54 -16.97 18.54
N ILE A 141 -6.43 -16.90 19.28
CA ILE A 141 -6.36 -17.39 20.67
C ILE A 141 -7.29 -16.59 21.57
N SER A 142 -7.36 -15.27 21.41
CA SER A 142 -8.30 -14.43 22.16
C SER A 142 -9.75 -14.83 21.91
N GLY A 143 -10.13 -15.11 20.66
CA GLY A 143 -11.47 -15.59 20.33
C GLY A 143 -11.80 -16.94 20.98
N ILE A 144 -10.83 -17.87 21.04
CA ILE A 144 -10.99 -19.14 21.76
C ILE A 144 -11.15 -18.90 23.27
N ALA A 145 -10.31 -18.07 23.87
CA ALA A 145 -10.35 -17.78 25.30
C ALA A 145 -11.70 -17.19 25.74
N VAL A 146 -12.29 -16.34 24.89
CA VAL A 146 -13.63 -15.77 25.11
C VAL A 146 -14.69 -16.86 25.19
N ASN A 147 -14.58 -17.99 24.49
CA ASN A 147 -15.55 -19.08 24.61
C ASN A 147 -15.50 -19.84 25.95
N PHE A 148 -14.39 -19.75 26.69
CA PHE A 148 -14.23 -20.45 27.98
C PHE A 148 -14.59 -19.59 29.20
N LEU A 149 -14.86 -18.30 29.01
CA LEU A 149 -15.25 -17.40 30.10
C LEU A 149 -16.70 -17.68 30.54
N PRO A 150 -16.99 -17.67 31.86
CA PRO A 150 -18.35 -17.79 32.34
C PRO A 150 -19.10 -16.46 32.14
N TYR A 151 -20.18 -16.47 31.35
CA TYR A 151 -21.02 -15.27 31.17
C TYR A 151 -22.44 -15.44 31.70
N SER A 152 -23.06 -14.30 32.05
CA SER A 152 -24.49 -14.23 32.34
C SER A 152 -25.34 -14.56 31.10
N PRO A 153 -26.56 -15.11 31.27
CA PRO A 153 -27.45 -15.50 30.17
C PRO A 153 -27.70 -14.40 29.13
N THR A 154 -27.74 -13.13 29.55
CA THR A 154 -27.94 -11.95 28.70
C THR A 154 -26.68 -11.54 27.93
N ALA A 155 -25.49 -11.72 28.50
CA ALA A 155 -24.21 -11.39 27.85
C ALA A 155 -23.73 -12.50 26.89
N ASN A 156 -24.20 -13.74 27.09
CA ASN A 156 -23.79 -14.92 26.33
C ASN A 156 -23.93 -14.78 24.80
N ARG A 157 -25.02 -14.17 24.29
CA ARG A 157 -25.25 -14.08 22.83
C ARG A 157 -24.28 -13.14 22.13
N LEU A 158 -24.02 -11.97 22.70
CA LEU A 158 -23.11 -10.99 22.09
C LEU A 158 -21.66 -11.47 22.18
N ALA A 159 -21.25 -12.01 23.32
CA ALA A 159 -19.91 -12.56 23.52
C ALA A 159 -19.60 -13.69 22.52
N TYR A 160 -20.57 -14.57 22.27
CA TYR A 160 -20.44 -15.66 21.30
C TYR A 160 -20.23 -15.16 19.87
N ILE A 161 -21.01 -14.16 19.42
CA ILE A 161 -20.84 -13.57 18.08
C ILE A 161 -19.45 -12.95 17.94
N ILE A 162 -19.01 -12.18 18.94
CA ILE A 162 -17.68 -11.56 18.95
C ILE A 162 -16.58 -12.64 18.92
N ALA A 163 -16.70 -13.69 19.73
CA ALA A 163 -15.74 -14.80 19.76
C ALA A 163 -15.60 -15.45 18.37
N TRP A 164 -16.70 -15.79 17.71
CA TRP A 164 -16.66 -16.43 16.39
C TRP A 164 -16.11 -15.50 15.30
N THR A 165 -16.45 -14.22 15.32
CA THR A 165 -15.86 -13.26 14.37
C THR A 165 -14.35 -13.13 14.57
N ALA A 166 -13.87 -13.07 15.82
CA ALA A 166 -12.45 -13.06 16.13
C ALA A 166 -11.75 -14.35 15.68
N ILE A 167 -12.34 -15.52 15.92
CA ILE A 167 -11.79 -16.80 15.48
C ILE A 167 -11.65 -16.85 13.95
N ILE A 168 -12.72 -16.52 13.21
CA ILE A 168 -12.70 -16.55 11.75
C ILE A 168 -11.69 -15.54 11.20
N PHE A 169 -11.71 -14.31 11.70
CA PHE A 169 -10.81 -13.26 11.25
C PHE A 169 -9.34 -13.57 11.57
N GLY A 170 -9.05 -14.05 12.78
CA GLY A 170 -7.71 -14.48 13.18
C GLY A 170 -7.20 -15.65 12.34
N ALA A 171 -8.06 -16.62 12.03
CA ALA A 171 -7.72 -17.74 11.14
C ALA A 171 -7.38 -17.27 9.72
N LEU A 172 -8.16 -16.34 9.15
CA LEU A 172 -7.88 -15.77 7.82
C LEU A 172 -6.53 -15.03 7.78
N LEU A 173 -6.22 -14.24 8.80
CA LEU A 173 -4.93 -13.54 8.93
C LEU A 173 -3.76 -14.53 9.04
N LEU A 174 -3.91 -15.60 9.83
CA LEU A 174 -2.91 -16.66 9.95
C LEU A 174 -2.63 -17.35 8.60
N ILE A 175 -3.69 -17.74 7.90
CA ILE A 175 -3.58 -18.40 6.59
C ILE A 175 -2.87 -17.46 5.61
N LYS A 176 -3.31 -16.20 5.50
CA LYS A 176 -2.69 -15.19 4.63
C LYS A 176 -1.20 -15.01 4.94
N GLY A 177 -0.83 -14.89 6.22
CA GLY A 177 0.56 -14.78 6.67
C GLY A 177 1.39 -16.00 6.28
N LEU A 178 0.86 -17.21 6.44
CA LEU A 178 1.55 -18.46 6.08
C LEU A 178 1.80 -18.56 4.57
N PHE A 179 0.78 -18.30 3.74
CA PHE A 179 0.91 -18.34 2.28
C PHE A 179 1.94 -17.31 1.79
N ASN A 180 1.83 -16.06 2.24
CA ASN A 180 2.77 -15.00 1.86
C ASN A 180 4.19 -15.32 2.31
N ARG A 181 4.38 -15.83 3.53
CA ARG A 181 5.71 -16.22 4.04
C ARG A 181 6.36 -17.28 3.17
N SER A 182 5.62 -18.32 2.79
CA SER A 182 6.14 -19.40 1.93
C SER A 182 6.60 -18.84 0.58
N ARG A 183 5.75 -18.02 -0.04
CA ARG A 183 6.02 -17.40 -1.35
C ARG A 183 7.26 -16.51 -1.32
N PHE A 184 7.35 -15.55 -0.41
CA PHE A 184 8.48 -14.61 -0.35
C PHE A 184 9.78 -15.29 0.09
N LYS A 185 9.72 -16.31 0.94
CA LYS A 185 10.91 -17.11 1.31
C LYS A 185 11.48 -17.86 0.11
N LYS A 186 10.62 -18.40 -0.76
CA LYS A 186 11.04 -19.07 -2.00
C LYS A 186 11.72 -18.10 -2.96
N ILE A 187 11.13 -16.92 -3.16
CA ILE A 187 11.69 -15.85 -4.02
C ILE A 187 13.07 -15.41 -3.50
N LEU A 188 13.21 -15.15 -2.20
CA LEU A 188 14.49 -14.74 -1.61
C LEU A 188 15.58 -15.81 -1.76
N LYS A 189 15.22 -17.09 -1.60
CA LYS A 189 16.16 -18.19 -1.81
C LYS A 189 16.71 -18.21 -3.24
N HIS A 190 15.87 -17.96 -4.24
CA HIS A 190 16.30 -17.90 -5.64
C HIS A 190 17.17 -16.68 -5.95
N ILE A 191 16.87 -15.53 -5.33
CA ILE A 191 17.72 -14.32 -5.45
C ILE A 191 19.11 -14.59 -4.86
N GLU A 192 19.17 -15.24 -3.70
CA GLU A 192 20.43 -15.56 -3.03
C GLU A 192 21.28 -16.55 -3.82
N SER A 193 20.66 -17.61 -4.39
CA SER A 193 21.40 -18.58 -5.22
C SER A 193 22.00 -18.00 -6.50
N GLU A 194 21.40 -16.95 -7.06
CA GLU A 194 21.89 -16.31 -8.27
C GLU A 194 23.01 -15.29 -8.00
N LYS A 195 23.12 -14.76 -6.78
CA LYS A 195 24.25 -13.88 -6.39
C LYS A 195 25.56 -14.65 -6.18
N HIS A 196 25.49 -15.96 -5.97
CA HIS A 196 26.64 -16.83 -5.75
C HIS A 196 27.15 -17.52 -7.02
N HIS A 197 26.53 -17.24 -8.16
CA HIS A 197 26.94 -17.68 -9.50
C HIS A 197 27.51 -16.52 -10.31
#